data_AF-A0A0D2Y8J0-F1
#
_entry.id   AF-A0A0D2Y8J0-F1
#
_cell.length_a   1.000
_cell.length_b   1.000
_cell.length_c   1.000
_cell.angle_alpha   90.00
_cell.angle_beta   90.00
_cell.angle_gamma   90.00
#
_symmetry.space_group_name_H-M   'P 1'
#
loop_
_entity.id
_entity.type
_entity.pdbx_description
1 polymer ?
#
loop_
_entity_poly.entity_id
_entity_poly.type
_entity_poly.pdbx_seq_one_letter_code
_entity_poly.pdbx_strand_id
1 'polypeptide(L)'
;MVNEGRNESIAEATAPRHGISEKRYKDRTLDYHSLLPYETESESQADVWLQRIINELYTSIKGHDFRPGALQLTKQLSSWLQLKHEMSRNKRAKLVKLYYWLSLKPGLNHTCSNSFWNLTISSQRKTFSWTGNLCGSR
;
A
#
# COMPACT_ATOMS: atom_id res chain seq x y z
N MET A 1 -16.86 16.37 63.84
CA MET A 1 -17.86 15.96 62.83
C MET A 1 -17.09 15.59 61.58
N VAL A 2 -17.11 14.29 61.27
CA VAL A 2 -16.24 13.63 60.28
C VAL A 2 -16.77 13.89 58.87
N ASN A 3 -15.94 14.49 58.01
CA ASN A 3 -16.24 14.72 56.60
C ASN A 3 -15.59 13.59 55.78
N GLU A 4 -16.16 12.38 55.82
CA GLU A 4 -15.59 11.19 55.17
C GLU A 4 -16.62 10.51 54.26
N GLY A 5 -17.16 11.23 53.27
CA GLY A 5 -18.19 10.63 52.40
C GLY A 5 -18.49 11.35 51.10
N ARG A 6 -17.60 12.24 50.63
CA ARG A 6 -17.83 12.99 49.37
C ARG A 6 -16.74 12.82 48.31
N ASN A 7 -15.63 12.18 48.64
CA ASN A 7 -14.48 11.97 47.75
C ASN A 7 -14.47 10.58 47.08
N GLU A 8 -15.25 9.61 47.57
CA GLU A 8 -15.27 8.26 47.01
C GLU A 8 -15.99 8.18 45.64
N SER A 9 -17.00 9.02 45.43
CA SER A 9 -17.82 9.03 44.21
C SER A 9 -17.19 9.75 43.01
N ILE A 10 -16.15 10.57 43.24
CA ILE A 10 -15.43 11.28 42.16
C ILE A 10 -14.26 10.44 41.63
N ALA A 11 -13.63 9.62 42.48
CA ALA A 11 -12.57 8.70 42.07
C ALA A 11 -13.08 7.58 41.13
N GLU A 12 -14.33 7.12 41.34
CA GLU A 12 -14.99 6.13 40.48
C GLU A 12 -15.18 6.63 39.03
N ALA A 13 -15.49 7.93 38.86
CA ALA A 13 -15.76 8.52 37.55
C ALA A 13 -14.49 8.74 36.69
N THR A 14 -13.30 8.70 37.31
CA THR A 14 -12.01 8.86 36.62
C THR A 14 -11.32 7.51 36.34
N ALA A 15 -11.88 6.40 36.82
CA ALA A 15 -11.37 5.08 36.48
C ALA A 15 -11.59 4.82 34.97
N PRO A 16 -10.59 4.32 34.24
CA PRO A 16 -10.76 3.97 32.84
C PRO A 16 -11.83 2.89 32.75
N ARG A 17 -12.98 3.23 32.14
CA ARG A 17 -14.08 2.28 31.88
C ARG A 17 -13.54 1.12 31.05
N HIS A 18 -13.24 0.02 31.72
CA HIS A 18 -12.79 -1.22 31.13
C HIS A 18 -13.95 -1.79 30.30
N GLY A 19 -13.91 -1.67 28.97
CA GLY A 19 -14.96 -2.27 28.14
C GLY A 19 -15.12 -1.79 26.71
N ILE A 20 -14.43 -0.74 26.26
CA ILE A 20 -14.23 -0.55 24.82
C ILE A 20 -12.87 -1.13 24.56
N SER A 21 -12.81 -2.43 24.29
CA SER A 21 -11.61 -3.00 23.71
C SER A 21 -11.28 -2.13 22.52
N GLU A 22 -10.14 -1.43 22.58
CA GLU A 22 -9.48 -0.99 21.38
C GLU A 22 -9.47 -2.24 20.51
N LYS A 23 -10.31 -2.25 19.48
CA LYS A 23 -10.25 -3.27 18.45
C LYS A 23 -8.86 -3.08 17.90
N ARG A 24 -7.89 -3.79 18.50
CA ARG A 24 -6.53 -3.93 18.04
C ARG A 24 -6.73 -4.30 16.60
N TYR A 25 -6.57 -3.32 15.73
CA TYR A 25 -6.69 -3.51 14.31
C TYR A 25 -5.50 -4.40 14.05
N LYS A 26 -5.72 -5.73 14.07
CA LYS A 26 -4.70 -6.67 13.66
C LYS A 26 -4.26 -6.16 12.32
N ASP A 27 -2.96 -5.97 12.18
CA ASP A 27 -2.43 -5.53 10.91
C ASP A 27 -2.96 -6.48 9.83
N ARG A 28 -3.36 -5.92 8.68
CA ARG A 28 -4.07 -6.70 7.65
C ARG A 28 -3.16 -7.79 7.06
N THR A 29 -1.86 -7.72 7.36
CA THR A 29 -0.82 -8.62 6.87
C THR A 29 -0.23 -9.38 8.06
N LEU A 30 -0.14 -10.71 7.94
CA LEU A 30 0.68 -11.51 8.85
C LEU A 30 2.14 -11.08 8.65
N ASP A 31 2.90 -10.95 9.74
CA ASP A 31 4.34 -10.70 9.65
C ASP A 31 5.04 -11.97 9.13
N TYR A 32 5.21 -12.03 7.82
CA TYR A 32 5.83 -13.18 7.15
C TYR A 32 7.33 -13.25 7.43
N HIS A 33 7.98 -12.14 7.78
CA HIS A 33 9.43 -12.09 7.96
C HIS A 33 9.87 -12.84 9.22
N SER A 34 9.10 -12.75 10.31
CA SER A 34 9.42 -13.45 11.56
C SER A 34 9.16 -14.96 11.54
N LEU A 35 8.39 -15.45 10.57
CA LEU A 35 8.02 -16.87 10.46
C LEU A 35 9.04 -17.70 9.65
N LEU A 36 9.96 -17.04 8.94
CA LEU A 36 10.89 -17.69 8.03
C LEU A 36 12.14 -18.17 8.79
N PRO A 37 12.65 -19.38 8.49
CA PRO A 37 13.85 -19.91 9.14
C PRO A 37 15.16 -19.31 8.58
N TYR A 38 15.07 -18.23 7.81
CA TYR A 38 16.20 -17.56 7.18
C TYR A 38 16.06 -16.04 7.33
N GLU A 39 17.20 -15.36 7.35
CA GLU A 39 17.25 -13.90 7.40
C GLU A 39 16.64 -13.33 6.11
N THR A 40 15.68 -12.42 6.26
CA THR A 40 15.03 -11.75 5.13
C THR A 40 15.48 -10.30 5.06
N GLU A 41 15.46 -9.73 3.85
CA GLU A 41 15.75 -8.32 3.62
C GLU A 41 14.91 -7.41 4.52
N SER A 42 15.51 -6.32 4.98
CA SER A 42 14.79 -5.29 5.75
C SER A 42 13.78 -4.56 4.86
N GLU A 43 12.72 -4.03 5.46
CA GLU A 43 11.73 -3.21 4.74
C GLU A 43 12.40 -2.03 3.99
N SER A 44 13.44 -1.45 4.59
CA SER A 44 14.22 -0.38 3.98
C SER A 44 14.95 -0.81 2.70
N GLN A 45 15.50 -2.03 2.65
CA GLN A 45 16.15 -2.57 1.45
C GLN A 45 15.12 -2.82 0.34
N ALA A 46 13.95 -3.37 0.68
CA ALA A 46 12.86 -3.56 -0.26
C ALA A 46 12.38 -2.23 -0.87
N ASP A 47 12.33 -1.16 -0.09
CA ASP A 47 11.94 0.16 -0.55
C ASP A 47 12.99 0.79 -1.50
N VAL A 48 14.28 0.55 -1.25
CA VAL A 48 15.38 0.95 -2.16
C VAL A 48 15.27 0.24 -3.51
N TRP A 49 15.00 -1.07 -3.51
CA TRP A 49 14.74 -1.83 -4.73
C TRP A 49 13.55 -1.29 -5.51
N LEU A 50 12.46 -0.96 -4.81
CA LEU A 50 11.29 -0.35 -5.44
C LEU A 50 11.63 0.99 -6.11
N GLN A 51 12.40 1.87 -5.43
CA GLN A 51 12.83 3.13 -6.03
C GLN A 51 13.68 2.92 -7.28
N ARG A 52 14.57 1.92 -7.26
CA ARG A 52 15.39 1.56 -8.42
C ARG A 52 14.53 1.15 -9.62
N ILE A 53 13.57 0.24 -9.41
CA ILE A 53 12.64 -0.20 -10.48
C ILE A 53 11.87 0.99 -11.06
N ILE A 54 11.39 1.91 -10.22
CA ILE A 54 10.64 3.10 -10.66
C ILE A 54 11.53 4.06 -11.46
N ASN A 55 12.78 4.27 -11.04
CA ASN A 55 13.72 5.14 -11.74
C ASN A 55 14.10 4.60 -13.12
N GLU A 56 14.37 3.29 -13.20
CA GLU A 56 14.64 2.61 -14.47
C GLU A 56 13.39 2.68 -15.38
N LEU A 57 12.19 2.49 -14.81
CA LEU A 57 10.93 2.57 -15.56
C LEU A 57 10.71 3.96 -16.15
N TYR A 58 10.96 4.99 -15.35
CA TYR A 58 10.87 6.37 -15.78
C TYR A 58 11.86 6.69 -16.90
N THR A 59 13.08 6.16 -16.81
CA THR A 59 14.11 6.31 -17.85
C THR A 59 13.67 5.64 -19.16
N SER A 60 13.15 4.42 -19.11
CA SER A 60 12.62 3.73 -20.30
C SER A 60 11.45 4.48 -20.93
N ILE A 61 10.51 5.00 -20.13
CA ILE A 61 9.36 5.76 -20.63
C ILE A 61 9.81 7.07 -21.30
N LYS A 62 10.76 7.78 -20.69
CA LYS A 62 11.36 9.00 -21.26
C LYS A 62 12.08 8.74 -22.57
N GLY A 63 12.80 7.63 -22.66
CA GLY A 63 13.45 7.18 -23.91
C GLY A 63 12.49 6.60 -24.94
N HIS A 64 11.19 6.55 -24.66
CA HIS A 64 10.18 5.87 -25.48
C HIS A 64 10.49 4.39 -25.77
N ASP A 65 11.35 3.76 -24.96
CA ASP A 65 11.65 2.33 -25.04
C ASP A 65 10.64 1.52 -24.23
N PHE A 66 9.57 1.11 -24.91
CA PHE A 66 8.57 0.22 -24.33
C PHE A 66 8.93 -1.27 -24.47
N ARG A 67 9.80 -1.62 -25.42
CA ARG A 67 10.22 -3.00 -25.73
C ARG A 67 11.71 -2.98 -26.06
N PRO A 68 12.59 -3.53 -25.19
CA PRO A 68 12.29 -4.37 -24.02
C PRO A 68 12.11 -3.63 -22.67
N GLY A 69 12.53 -2.37 -22.55
CA GLY A 69 12.75 -1.70 -21.26
C GLY A 69 11.55 -1.70 -20.31
N ALA A 70 10.51 -0.94 -20.66
CA ALA A 70 9.34 -0.80 -19.77
C ALA A 70 8.64 -2.15 -19.47
N LEU A 71 8.65 -3.09 -20.42
CA LEU A 71 7.98 -4.39 -20.25
C LEU A 71 8.72 -5.31 -19.27
N GLN A 72 10.06 -5.34 -19.31
CA GLN A 72 10.84 -6.10 -18.34
C GLN A 72 10.70 -5.53 -16.93
N LEU A 73 10.74 -4.20 -16.80
CA LEU A 73 10.56 -3.52 -15.52
C LEU A 73 9.16 -3.73 -14.95
N THR A 74 8.14 -3.81 -15.80
CA THR A 74 6.77 -4.17 -15.40
C THR A 74 6.70 -5.61 -14.89
N LYS A 75 7.44 -6.56 -15.50
CA LYS A 75 7.55 -7.93 -14.98
C LYS A 75 8.25 -7.97 -13.63
N GLN A 76 9.36 -7.26 -13.48
CA GLN A 76 10.08 -7.15 -12.20
C GLN A 76 9.18 -6.56 -11.10
N LEU A 77 8.44 -5.49 -11.42
CA LEU A 77 7.48 -4.89 -10.49
C LEU A 77 6.36 -5.86 -10.12
N SER A 78 5.84 -6.64 -11.08
CA SER A 78 4.85 -7.67 -10.79
C SER A 78 5.41 -8.77 -9.87
N SER A 79 6.63 -9.23 -10.10
CA SER A 79 7.32 -10.19 -9.23
C SER A 79 7.55 -9.62 -7.82
N TRP A 80 7.95 -8.36 -7.72
CA TRP A 80 8.12 -7.66 -6.44
C TRP A 80 6.79 -7.57 -5.66
N LEU A 81 5.68 -7.28 -6.33
CA LEU A 81 4.34 -7.25 -5.72
C LEU A 81 3.82 -8.65 -5.29
N GLN A 82 4.37 -9.73 -5.84
CA GLN A 82 4.01 -11.10 -5.45
C GLN A 82 4.62 -11.49 -4.10
N LEU A 83 5.77 -10.94 -3.73
CA LEU A 83 6.45 -11.16 -2.44
C LEU A 83 5.72 -10.53 -1.23
N LYS A 84 4.53 -9.95 -1.44
CA LYS A 84 3.66 -9.35 -0.41
C LYS A 84 4.30 -8.21 0.41
N HIS A 85 5.28 -7.49 -0.16
CA HIS A 85 5.81 -6.29 0.48
C HIS A 85 4.76 -5.19 0.67
N GLU A 86 4.83 -4.51 1.80
CA GLU A 86 3.93 -3.40 2.13
C GLU A 86 4.32 -2.12 1.38
N MET A 87 3.65 -1.84 0.25
CA MET A 87 3.85 -0.56 -0.44
C MET A 87 2.92 0.54 0.11
N SER A 88 3.38 1.77 0.32
CA SER A 88 2.48 2.89 0.65
C SER A 88 1.33 3.07 -0.37
N ARG A 89 0.10 3.31 0.11
CA ARG A 89 -1.09 3.56 -0.72
C ARG A 89 -0.89 4.69 -1.72
N ASN A 90 -0.14 5.73 -1.35
CA ASN A 90 0.15 6.87 -2.21
C ASN A 90 1.05 6.48 -3.39
N LYS A 91 2.08 5.66 -3.14
CA LYS A 91 2.97 5.12 -4.19
C LYS A 91 2.14 4.26 -5.17
N ARG A 92 1.28 3.38 -4.66
CA ARG A 92 0.37 2.54 -5.46
C ARG A 92 -0.55 3.37 -6.35
N ALA A 93 -1.23 4.37 -5.80
CA ALA A 93 -2.16 5.21 -6.55
C ALA A 93 -1.46 5.95 -7.72
N LYS A 94 -0.25 6.46 -7.49
CA LYS A 94 0.56 7.10 -8.53
C LYS A 94 0.95 6.12 -9.64
N LEU A 95 1.41 4.91 -9.27
CA LEU A 95 1.75 3.86 -10.25
C LEU A 95 0.54 3.44 -11.07
N VAL A 96 -0.60 3.13 -10.43
CA VAL A 96 -1.83 2.73 -11.12
C VAL A 96 -2.29 3.83 -12.08
N LYS A 97 -2.25 5.09 -11.66
CA LYS A 97 -2.57 6.23 -12.53
C LYS A 97 -1.65 6.28 -13.74
N LEU A 98 -0.34 6.16 -13.54
CA LEU A 98 0.66 6.17 -14.61
C LEU A 98 0.41 5.03 -15.63
N TYR A 99 0.26 3.80 -15.15
CA TYR A 99 0.04 2.63 -16.01
C TYR A 99 -1.29 2.70 -16.76
N TYR A 100 -2.33 3.25 -16.13
CA TYR A 100 -3.60 3.51 -16.80
C TYR A 100 -3.45 4.47 -17.98
N TRP A 101 -2.82 5.64 -17.77
CA TRP A 101 -2.55 6.59 -18.86
C TRP A 101 -1.69 5.98 -19.96
N LEU A 102 -0.72 5.14 -19.59
CA LEU A 102 0.15 4.50 -20.58
C LEU A 102 -0.62 3.48 -21.42
N SER A 103 -1.54 2.72 -20.82
CA SER A 103 -2.35 1.72 -21.53
C SER A 103 -3.29 2.33 -22.58
N LEU A 104 -3.75 3.57 -22.34
CA LEU A 104 -4.65 4.33 -23.22
C LEU A 104 -3.92 5.08 -24.34
N LYS A 105 -2.59 5.12 -24.34
CA LYS A 105 -1.83 5.88 -25.34
C LYS A 105 -2.09 5.32 -26.75
N PRO A 106 -2.59 6.14 -27.70
CA PRO A 106 -2.79 5.68 -29.08
C PRO A 106 -1.45 5.36 -29.74
N GLY A 107 -1.42 4.35 -30.61
CA GLY A 107 -0.20 3.88 -31.28
C GLY A 107 0.73 3.02 -30.41
N LEU A 108 0.28 2.59 -29.22
CA LEU A 108 1.01 1.65 -28.39
C LEU A 108 0.80 0.20 -28.88
N ASN A 109 1.85 -0.61 -28.83
CA ASN A 109 1.77 -2.04 -29.11
C ASN A 109 0.75 -2.74 -28.19
N HIS A 110 -0.11 -3.58 -28.76
CA HIS A 110 -1.15 -4.31 -28.02
C HIS A 110 -0.58 -5.10 -26.84
N THR A 111 0.55 -5.79 -27.02
CA THR A 111 1.22 -6.56 -25.96
C THR A 111 1.67 -5.69 -24.78
N CYS A 112 2.17 -4.49 -25.05
CA CYS A 112 2.57 -3.54 -24.02
C CYS A 112 1.34 -3.01 -23.29
N SER A 113 0.31 -2.59 -24.03
CA SER A 113 -0.95 -2.11 -23.46
C SER A 113 -1.59 -3.14 -22.53
N ASN A 114 -1.68 -4.40 -22.97
CA ASN A 114 -2.24 -5.48 -22.15
C ASN A 114 -1.43 -5.73 -20.87
N SER A 115 -0.10 -5.67 -20.95
CA SER A 115 0.78 -5.84 -19.78
C SER A 115 0.59 -4.72 -18.75
N PHE A 116 0.49 -3.47 -19.20
CA PHE A 116 0.23 -2.31 -18.34
C PHE A 116 -1.17 -2.35 -17.71
N TRP A 117 -2.17 -2.77 -18.49
CA TRP A 117 -3.53 -2.98 -18.03
C TRP A 117 -3.62 -4.05 -16.93
N ASN A 118 -2.96 -5.20 -17.14
CA ASN A 118 -2.95 -6.29 -16.16
C ASN A 118 -2.34 -5.88 -14.82
N LEU A 119 -1.26 -5.08 -14.83
CA LEU A 119 -0.67 -4.53 -13.60
C LEU A 119 -1.62 -3.56 -12.89
N THR A 120 -2.35 -2.75 -13.65
CA THR A 120 -3.35 -1.79 -13.13
C THR A 120 -4.44 -2.55 -12.39
N ILE A 121 -4.99 -3.61 -12.99
CA ILE A 121 -6.03 -4.44 -12.37
C ILE A 121 -5.52 -5.16 -11.13
N SER A 122 -4.35 -5.80 -11.19
CA SER A 122 -3.82 -6.60 -10.08
C SER A 122 -3.57 -5.75 -8.82
N SER A 123 -3.22 -4.47 -9.01
CA SER A 123 -3.02 -3.49 -7.94
C SER A 123 -4.33 -3.04 -7.28
N GLN A 124 -5.42 -2.97 -8.04
CA GLN A 124 -6.73 -2.54 -7.53
C GLN A 124 -7.42 -3.64 -6.70
N ARG A 125 -7.30 -4.91 -7.09
CA ARG A 125 -7.97 -6.05 -6.43
C ARG A 125 -7.63 -6.22 -4.95
N LYS A 126 -6.42 -5.84 -4.53
CA LYS A 126 -5.95 -6.05 -3.14
C LYS A 126 -6.36 -4.93 -2.16
N THR A 127 -6.80 -3.75 -2.63
CA THR A 127 -6.67 -2.52 -1.81
C THR A 127 -7.81 -1.52 -1.89
N PHE A 128 -8.87 -1.80 -2.65
CA PHE A 128 -9.92 -0.81 -2.88
C PHE A 128 -11.03 -0.89 -1.82
N SER A 129 -10.74 -0.47 -0.58
CA SER A 129 -11.79 0.03 0.33
C SER A 129 -11.90 1.54 0.13
N TRP A 130 -12.76 1.95 -0.79
CA TRP A 130 -13.23 3.33 -0.89
C TRP A 130 -14.19 3.57 0.29
N THR A 131 -13.67 3.83 1.48
CA THR A 131 -14.49 4.45 2.53
C THR A 131 -14.54 5.93 2.21
N GLY A 132 -15.62 6.33 1.54
CA GLY A 132 -15.89 7.71 1.18
C GLY A 132 -16.04 8.57 2.42
N ASN A 133 -15.16 9.56 2.56
CA ASN A 133 -15.50 10.80 3.25
C ASN A 133 -15.92 11.80 2.17
N LEU A 134 -17.15 11.62 1.68
CA LEU A 134 -17.93 12.62 0.97
C LEU A 134 -19.26 12.79 1.74
N CYS A 135 -19.16 13.19 3.01
CA CYS A 135 -20.28 13.82 3.70
C CYS A 135 -19.71 14.63 4.86
N GLY A 136 -19.86 15.94 4.79
CA GLY A 136 -19.35 16.87 5.79
C GLY A 136 -18.98 18.21 5.18
N SER A 137 -20.00 18.95 4.72
CA SER A 137 -20.08 20.42 4.59
C SER A 137 -21.16 20.79 3.57
N ARG A 138 -22.43 20.67 3.98
CA ARG A 138 -23.51 21.60 3.61
C ARG A 138 -24.40 21.77 4.82
#